data_AF-A0A950FFQ7-F1
#
_entry.id   AF-A0A950FFQ7-F1
#
_cell.length_a   1.000
_cell.length_b   1.000
_cell.length_c   1.000
_cell.angle_alpha   90.00
_cell.angle_beta   90.00
_cell.angle_gamma   90.00
#
_symmetry.space_group_name_H-M   'P 1'
#
loop_
_entity.id
_entity.type
_entity.pdbx_description
1 polymer ?
#
loop_
_entity_poly.entity_id
_entity_poly.type
_entity_poly.pdbx_seq_one_letter_code
_entity_poly.pdbx_strand_id
1 'polypeptide(L)'
;MAKVMIEAAINGNAMRKLNPHIAYSPEEISADAIATCKAGAALIHFHVRNPESGKWVQDVPYYSEVYRKARRGCDALLWPTFPFGDDPAKRFSHFVELSKDPATKPDLGAGDMGSVNLVAYDP
;
A
#
# COMPACT_ATOMS: atom_id res chain seq x y z
N MET A 1 2.48 -25.26 -18.31
CA MET A 1 3.23 -24.36 -17.39
C MET A 1 2.23 -23.56 -16.58
N ALA A 2 2.47 -23.38 -15.28
CA ALA A 2 1.66 -22.47 -14.46
C ALA A 2 1.96 -21.01 -14.84
N LYS A 3 0.98 -20.12 -14.67
CA LYS A 3 1.20 -18.67 -14.82
C LYS A 3 2.02 -18.14 -13.65
N VAL A 4 2.84 -17.12 -13.90
CA VAL A 4 3.59 -16.41 -12.86
C VAL A 4 2.74 -15.21 -12.41
N MET A 5 2.61 -15.03 -11.09
CA MET A 5 2.03 -13.82 -10.52
C MET A 5 3.15 -12.84 -10.19
N ILE A 6 3.05 -11.62 -10.71
CA ILE A 6 3.98 -10.53 -10.41
C ILE A 6 3.31 -9.61 -9.41
N GLU A 7 3.95 -9.41 -8.27
CA GLU A 7 3.57 -8.41 -7.29
C GLU A 7 4.51 -7.20 -7.36
N ALA A 8 3.97 -6.00 -7.23
CA ALA A 8 4.73 -4.77 -7.14
C ALA A 8 4.43 -4.00 -5.84
N ALA A 9 5.44 -3.83 -5.00
CA ALA A 9 5.41 -2.93 -3.85
C ALA A 9 5.88 -1.53 -4.27
N ILE A 10 4.93 -0.63 -4.51
CA ILE A 10 5.19 0.57 -5.34
C ILE A 10 5.84 1.74 -4.60
N ASN A 11 5.77 1.80 -3.26
CA ASN A 11 6.39 2.90 -2.51
C ASN A 11 7.11 2.49 -1.21
N GLY A 12 6.61 1.51 -0.46
CA GLY A 12 7.30 0.97 0.72
C GLY A 12 7.61 2.05 1.77
N ASN A 13 8.81 1.99 2.37
CA ASN A 13 9.38 3.01 3.26
C ASN A 13 10.37 3.99 2.57
N ALA A 14 10.52 3.91 1.25
CA ALA A 14 11.46 4.77 0.53
C ALA A 14 11.08 6.26 0.64
N MET A 15 12.08 7.15 0.57
CA MET A 15 11.88 8.59 0.66
C MET A 15 12.31 9.30 -0.62
N ARG A 16 11.67 10.44 -0.95
CA ARG A 16 11.96 11.21 -2.18
C ARG A 16 13.39 11.70 -2.31
N LYS A 17 14.11 11.81 -1.18
CA LYS A 17 15.55 12.09 -1.16
C LYS A 17 16.36 11.03 -1.93
N LEU A 18 15.91 9.77 -1.95
CA LEU A 18 16.56 8.67 -2.65
C LEU A 18 16.07 8.54 -4.10
N ASN A 19 14.79 8.81 -4.34
CA ASN A 19 14.20 8.80 -5.69
C ASN A 19 12.99 9.77 -5.72
N PRO A 20 12.99 10.81 -6.58
CA PRO A 20 11.88 11.78 -6.62
C PRO A 20 10.54 11.16 -7.06
N HIS A 21 10.56 9.98 -7.69
CA HIS A 21 9.37 9.27 -8.16
C HIS A 21 8.61 8.51 -7.07
N ILE A 22 9.03 8.53 -5.80
CA ILE A 22 8.23 7.89 -4.74
C ILE A 22 6.89 8.63 -4.56
N ALA A 23 5.80 7.92 -4.83
CA ALA A 23 4.43 8.39 -4.63
C ALA A 23 4.06 8.56 -3.15
N TYR A 24 3.55 9.74 -2.79
CA TYR A 24 3.12 10.07 -1.43
C TYR A 24 1.62 10.34 -1.34
N SER A 25 1.09 11.14 -2.27
CA SER A 25 -0.34 11.49 -2.27
C SER A 25 -1.21 10.33 -2.78
N PRO A 26 -2.49 10.26 -2.38
CA PRO A 26 -3.41 9.27 -2.94
C PRO A 26 -3.50 9.32 -4.47
N GLU A 27 -3.41 10.51 -5.07
CA GLU A 27 -3.37 10.70 -6.52
C GLU A 27 -2.16 9.99 -7.13
N GLU A 28 -0.96 10.27 -6.65
CA GLU A 28 0.27 9.65 -7.14
C GLU A 28 0.27 8.14 -6.94
N ILE A 29 -0.14 7.67 -5.76
CA ILE A 29 -0.18 6.23 -5.44
C ILE A 29 -1.16 5.52 -6.38
N SER A 30 -2.32 6.13 -6.65
CA SER A 30 -3.30 5.55 -7.58
C SER A 30 -2.83 5.55 -9.03
N ALA A 31 -2.10 6.59 -9.46
CA ALA A 31 -1.51 6.67 -10.80
C ALA A 31 -0.42 5.60 -10.99
N ASP A 32 0.47 5.44 -10.00
CA ASP A 32 1.49 4.40 -9.99
C ASP A 32 0.88 2.99 -10.00
N ALA A 33 -0.18 2.77 -9.21
CA ALA A 33 -0.90 1.49 -9.21
C ALA A 33 -1.49 1.18 -10.60
N ILE A 34 -2.14 2.15 -11.24
CA ILE A 34 -2.69 1.98 -12.60
C ILE A 34 -1.58 1.70 -13.63
N ALA A 35 -0.48 2.46 -13.59
CA ALA A 35 0.65 2.25 -14.51
C ALA A 35 1.26 0.85 -14.33
N THR A 36 1.45 0.43 -13.08
CA THR A 36 2.02 -0.88 -12.71
C THR A 36 1.11 -2.03 -13.10
N CYS A 37 -0.20 -1.88 -12.92
CA CYS A 37 -1.21 -2.84 -13.41
C CYS A 37 -1.14 -2.99 -14.93
N LYS A 38 -1.07 -1.88 -15.66
CA LYS A 38 -0.96 -1.89 -17.13
C LYS A 38 0.35 -2.52 -17.63
N ALA A 39 1.40 -2.47 -16.83
CA ALA A 39 2.67 -3.14 -17.10
C ALA A 39 2.62 -4.67 -16.86
N GLY A 40 1.54 -5.20 -16.28
CA GLY A 40 1.31 -6.64 -16.11
C GLY A 40 1.40 -7.16 -14.68
N ALA A 41 1.46 -6.28 -13.66
CA ALA A 41 1.39 -6.71 -12.28
C ALA A 41 0.01 -7.32 -11.97
N ALA A 42 0.01 -8.48 -11.31
CA ALA A 42 -1.19 -9.16 -10.84
C ALA A 42 -1.58 -8.73 -9.42
N LEU A 43 -0.61 -8.26 -8.62
CA LEU A 43 -0.82 -7.71 -7.29
C LEU A 43 -0.05 -6.39 -7.12
N ILE A 44 -0.61 -5.46 -6.35
CA ILE A 44 0.02 -4.19 -6.02
C ILE A 44 -0.13 -3.94 -4.53
N HIS A 45 1.02 -3.75 -3.89
CA HIS A 45 1.16 -3.39 -2.49
C HIS A 45 1.50 -1.91 -2.34
N PHE A 46 0.84 -1.22 -1.41
CA PHE A 46 1.09 0.21 -1.18
C PHE A 46 0.94 0.64 0.28
N HIS A 47 1.51 1.81 0.55
CA HIS A 47 1.44 2.51 1.83
C HIS A 47 0.88 3.91 1.61
N VAL A 48 -0.05 4.36 2.44
CA VAL A 48 -0.47 5.78 2.42
C VAL A 48 0.47 6.62 3.27
N ARG A 49 0.67 7.86 2.83
CA ARG A 49 1.60 8.80 3.44
C ARG A 49 0.95 10.17 3.51
N ASN A 50 1.45 11.00 4.42
CA ASN A 50 1.15 12.42 4.39
C ASN A 50 1.75 13.02 3.10
N PRO A 51 0.93 13.67 2.23
CA PRO A 51 1.38 14.12 0.91
C PRO A 51 2.54 15.11 0.93
N GLU A 52 2.64 15.93 1.98
CA GLU A 52 3.64 17.00 2.09
C GLU A 52 4.96 16.49 2.69
N SER A 53 4.87 15.75 3.79
CA SER A 53 6.03 15.32 4.57
C SER A 53 6.56 13.94 4.17
N GLY A 54 5.76 13.13 3.47
CA GLY A 54 6.06 11.74 3.16
C GLY A 54 6.02 10.80 4.36
N LYS A 55 5.70 11.30 5.56
CA LYS A 55 5.57 10.48 6.77
C LYS A 55 4.44 9.46 6.61
N TRP A 56 4.62 8.31 7.24
CA TRP A 56 3.60 7.28 7.29
C TRP A 56 2.38 7.76 8.04
N VAL A 57 1.21 7.43 7.50
CA VAL A 57 -0.07 7.69 8.12
C VAL A 57 -0.98 6.48 7.91
N GLN A 58 -2.11 6.45 8.61
CA GLN A 58 -3.07 5.33 8.54
C GLN A 58 -4.50 5.81 8.30
N ASP A 59 -4.63 7.05 7.81
CA ASP A 59 -5.93 7.68 7.64
C ASP A 59 -6.75 6.91 6.61
N VAL A 60 -7.88 6.35 7.07
CA VAL A 60 -8.86 5.65 6.21
C VAL A 60 -9.24 6.48 4.98
N PRO A 61 -9.42 7.82 5.06
CA PRO A 61 -9.67 8.65 3.88
C PRO A 61 -8.61 8.52 2.77
N TYR A 62 -7.33 8.46 3.11
CA TYR A 62 -6.26 8.33 2.10
C TYR A 62 -6.29 6.96 1.44
N TYR A 63 -6.47 5.88 2.21
CA TYR A 63 -6.63 4.54 1.65
C TYR A 63 -7.86 4.48 0.74
N SER A 64 -8.98 4.99 1.24
CA SER A 64 -10.25 5.08 0.54
C SER A 64 -10.14 5.78 -0.82
N GLU A 65 -9.38 6.86 -0.88
CA GLU A 65 -9.16 7.61 -2.11
C GLU A 65 -8.29 6.83 -3.09
N VAL A 66 -7.19 6.20 -2.62
CA VAL A 66 -6.34 5.34 -3.46
C VAL A 66 -7.16 4.23 -4.10
N TYR A 67 -7.96 3.49 -3.32
CA TYR A 67 -8.81 2.41 -3.83
C TYR A 67 -9.78 2.90 -4.91
N ARG A 68 -10.55 3.95 -4.62
CA ARG A 68 -11.56 4.47 -5.57
C ARG A 68 -10.96 5.03 -6.84
N LYS A 69 -9.74 5.57 -6.79
CA LYS A 69 -9.02 6.08 -7.98
C LYS A 69 -8.37 4.95 -8.76
N ALA A 70 -7.60 4.09 -8.10
CA ALA A 70 -6.88 2.99 -8.74
C ALA A 70 -7.84 2.05 -9.48
N ARG A 71 -8.98 1.69 -8.88
CA ARG A 71 -9.99 0.81 -9.48
C ARG A 71 -10.60 1.29 -10.80
N ARG A 72 -10.42 2.56 -11.17
CA ARG A 72 -10.88 3.08 -12.47
C ARG A 72 -10.03 2.59 -13.65
N GLY A 73 -8.82 2.08 -13.39
CA GLY A 73 -7.91 1.64 -14.44
C GLY A 73 -6.96 0.52 -14.03
N CYS A 74 -7.23 -0.16 -12.92
CA CYS A 74 -6.40 -1.22 -12.35
C CYS A 74 -7.29 -2.38 -11.87
N ASP A 75 -7.18 -3.52 -12.57
CA ASP A 75 -7.86 -4.77 -12.21
C ASP A 75 -6.97 -5.71 -11.38
N ALA A 76 -5.72 -5.34 -11.11
CA ALA A 76 -4.83 -6.09 -10.23
C ALA A 76 -5.38 -6.16 -8.80
N LEU A 77 -4.94 -7.18 -8.05
CA LEU A 77 -5.26 -7.27 -6.63
C LEU A 77 -4.53 -6.15 -5.88
N LEU A 78 -5.24 -5.40 -5.04
CA LEU A 78 -4.76 -4.24 -4.30
C LEU A 78 -4.79 -4.53 -2.80
N TRP A 79 -3.65 -4.36 -2.13
CA TRP A 79 -3.58 -4.53 -0.68
C TRP A 79 -2.72 -3.47 0.03
N PRO A 80 -3.20 -2.90 1.16
CA PRO A 80 -2.48 -1.89 1.90
C PRO A 80 -1.59 -2.55 2.96
N THR A 81 -0.55 -1.83 3.38
CA THR A 81 0.24 -2.25 4.53
C THR A 81 -0.55 -2.35 5.84
N PHE A 82 0.03 -3.04 6.82
CA PHE A 82 -0.33 -2.93 8.22
C PHE A 82 0.80 -2.19 8.96
N PRO A 83 0.47 -1.23 9.83
CA PRO A 83 1.48 -0.49 10.56
C PRO A 83 2.14 -1.34 11.64
N PHE A 84 3.33 -0.91 12.07
CA PHE A 84 3.94 -1.37 13.30
C PHE A 84 3.20 -0.83 14.52
N GLY A 85 3.21 -1.60 15.61
CA GLY A 85 2.63 -1.19 16.89
C GLY A 85 2.26 -2.38 17.78
N ASP A 86 2.11 -2.09 19.07
CA ASP A 86 1.82 -3.13 20.07
C ASP A 86 0.33 -3.41 20.21
N ASP A 87 -0.53 -2.52 19.70
CA ASP A 87 -1.99 -2.64 19.75
C ASP A 87 -2.52 -3.26 18.44
N PRO A 88 -2.92 -4.55 18.44
CA PRO A 88 -3.41 -5.19 17.24
C PRO A 88 -4.68 -4.53 16.71
N ALA A 89 -5.60 -4.10 17.57
CA ALA A 89 -6.88 -3.53 17.13
C ALA A 89 -6.65 -2.26 16.30
N LYS A 90 -5.71 -1.40 16.74
CA LYS A 90 -5.30 -0.23 15.95
C LYS A 90 -4.65 -0.63 14.63
N ARG A 91 -3.76 -1.62 14.64
CA ARG A 91 -3.06 -2.07 13.42
C ARG A 91 -4.00 -2.57 12.33
N PHE A 92 -5.09 -3.24 12.70
CA PHE A 92 -6.06 -3.79 11.73
C PHE A 92 -7.25 -2.87 11.46
N SER A 93 -7.38 -1.74 12.18
CA SER A 93 -8.57 -0.88 12.14
C SER A 93 -8.88 -0.36 10.73
N HIS A 94 -7.88 0.13 9.98
CA HIS A 94 -8.08 0.63 8.62
C HIS A 94 -8.59 -0.46 7.68
N PHE A 95 -8.06 -1.67 7.79
CA PHE A 95 -8.51 -2.81 6.98
C PHE A 95 -9.98 -3.16 7.27
N VAL A 96 -10.38 -3.16 8.54
CA VAL A 96 -11.77 -3.41 8.95
C VAL A 96 -12.70 -2.31 8.43
N GLU A 97 -12.32 -1.04 8.57
CA GLU A 97 -13.11 0.10 8.09
C GLU A 97 -13.25 0.09 6.56
N LEU A 98 -12.16 -0.11 5.82
CA LEU A 98 -12.18 -0.19 4.35
C LEU A 98 -13.04 -1.35 3.84
N SER A 99 -13.09 -2.46 4.59
CA SER A 99 -13.87 -3.65 4.23
C SER A 99 -15.39 -3.44 4.33
N LYS A 100 -15.86 -2.37 4.97
CA LYS A 100 -17.29 -2.05 5.08
C LYS A 100 -17.88 -1.50 3.77
N ASP A 101 -17.05 -0.96 2.88
CA ASP A 101 -17.47 -0.46 1.56
C ASP A 101 -16.86 -1.34 0.45
N PRO A 102 -17.68 -1.99 -0.39
CA PRO A 102 -17.20 -2.78 -1.54
C PRO A 102 -16.25 -2.02 -2.48
N ALA A 103 -16.38 -0.69 -2.60
CA ALA A 103 -15.51 0.12 -3.45
C ALA A 103 -14.10 0.32 -2.88
N THR A 104 -13.90 0.07 -1.58
CA THR A 104 -12.61 0.23 -0.89
C THR A 104 -12.09 -1.03 -0.24
N LYS A 105 -12.86 -2.11 -0.30
CA LYS A 105 -12.50 -3.39 0.31
C LYS A 105 -11.15 -3.89 -0.27
N PRO A 106 -10.14 -4.13 0.57
CA PRO A 106 -8.90 -4.76 0.14
C PRO A 106 -9.12 -6.17 -0.38
N ASP A 107 -8.36 -6.59 -1.39
CA ASP A 107 -8.45 -7.97 -1.90
C ASP A 107 -7.69 -8.96 -1.04
N LEU A 108 -6.60 -8.48 -0.43
CA LEU A 108 -5.68 -9.26 0.39
C LEU A 108 -5.35 -8.49 1.65
N GLY A 109 -5.06 -9.23 2.72
CA GLY A 109 -4.38 -8.72 3.90
C GLY A 109 -2.98 -9.31 3.98
N ALA A 110 -2.13 -8.73 4.81
CA ALA A 110 -0.80 -9.23 5.10
C ALA A 110 -0.68 -9.57 6.58
N GLY A 111 0.18 -10.54 6.85
CA GLY A 111 0.54 -10.95 8.20
C GLY A 111 2.02 -11.29 8.23
N ASP A 112 2.80 -10.51 8.96
CA ASP A 112 4.17 -10.86 9.30
C ASP A 112 4.15 -11.98 10.34
N MET A 113 4.55 -13.18 9.93
CA MET A 113 4.34 -14.43 10.69
C MET A 113 5.39 -14.67 11.79
N GLY A 114 5.97 -13.61 12.35
CA GLY A 114 6.98 -13.70 13.40
C GLY A 114 7.48 -12.34 13.87
N SER A 115 8.35 -12.38 14.87
CA SER A 115 8.97 -11.19 15.45
C SER A 115 10.47 -11.20 15.18
N VAL A 116 10.99 -10.11 14.60
CA VAL A 116 12.41 -9.92 14.31
C VAL A 116 12.83 -8.48 14.61
N ASN A 117 14.12 -8.25 14.85
CA ASN A 117 14.67 -6.89 14.95
C ASN A 117 14.94 -6.35 13.55
N LEU A 118 14.17 -5.34 13.12
CA LEU A 118 14.39 -4.61 11.87
C LEU A 118 15.24 -3.37 12.16
N VAL A 119 16.56 -3.51 12.15
CA VAL A 119 17.48 -2.39 12.37
C VAL A 119 18.42 -2.29 11.17
N ALA A 120 18.48 -1.11 10.57
CA ALA A 120 19.53 -0.79 9.60
C ALA A 120 20.85 -0.63 10.36
N TYR A 121 21.87 -1.38 9.96
CA TYR A 121 23.22 -1.26 10.50
C TYR A 121 24.06 -0.40 9.57
N ASP A 122 24.74 0.60 10.14
CA ASP A 122 25.74 1.43 9.47
C ASP A 122 27.07 1.24 10.23
N PRO A 123 28.05 0.50 9.66
CA PRO A 123 29.28 0.11 10.35
C PRO A 123 30.26 1.24 10.65
#